data_AF-A0A0G1EYY6-F1
#
_entry.id   AF-A0A0G1EYY6-F1
#
_cell.length_a   1.000
_cell.length_b   1.000
_cell.length_c   1.000
_cell.angle_alpha   90.00
_cell.angle_beta   90.00
_cell.angle_gamma   90.00
#
_symmetry.space_group_name_H-M   'P 1'
#
loop_
_entity.id
_entity.type
_entity.pdbx_description
1 polymer ?
#
loop_
_entity_poly.entity_id
_entity_poly.type
_entity_poly.pdbx_seq_one_letter_code
_entity_poly.pdbx_strand_id
1 'polypeptide(L)'
;MCLNIVSYVQMKLPKFLLYGQDNPSIEAQIQPALSLRNWGNLSKDEKEIAFIQLGNSGWLEEYSDEILRTITYLNHKFLRQLPGRHLHAIKPEHYTHGSYGNESERKKAARMDFQHVFLSEKSDAMVFRMISKFAELHIDSYAYNRAEKCTEPTEQKKMIEEAYEKFDRLANCLNHIFEQFAVNQILTRNGLVPRQDDKITKEVYTPVLQILADPKWKSLSSDLSEMFEDYRNENFPEAITKAHRTVQRFLQILVGEEGKNAKGEVGQLFQKAKSEGVIPINRFTEPFINTIQGFIVSERATNSTAKPTLKEATASDALLMMNMVMIFLQYCLQNTNRN
;
A
#
# COMPACT_ATOMS: atom_id res chain seq x y z
N MET A 1 -25.48 -3.98 -40.70
CA MET A 1 -25.35 -4.75 -39.45
C MET A 1 -24.12 -4.24 -38.72
N CYS A 2 -24.30 -3.38 -37.72
CA CYS A 2 -23.21 -2.89 -36.89
C CYS A 2 -22.88 -3.94 -35.83
N LEU A 3 -21.68 -4.49 -35.89
CA LEU A 3 -21.13 -5.34 -34.83
C LEU A 3 -20.72 -4.42 -33.67
N ASN A 4 -21.50 -4.45 -32.59
CA ASN A 4 -21.11 -3.89 -31.31
C ASN A 4 -19.94 -4.70 -30.75
N ILE A 5 -18.71 -4.18 -30.91
CA ILE A 5 -17.56 -4.63 -30.13
C ILE A 5 -17.69 -3.97 -28.77
N VAL A 6 -18.35 -4.66 -27.84
CA VAL A 6 -18.25 -4.33 -26.41
C VAL A 6 -16.83 -4.70 -26.00
N SER A 7 -15.93 -3.72 -25.89
CA SER A 7 -14.62 -3.95 -25.28
C SER A 7 -14.83 -4.17 -23.79
N TYR A 8 -14.80 -5.43 -23.37
CA TYR A 8 -14.88 -5.80 -21.96
C TYR A 8 -13.60 -5.32 -21.26
N VAL A 9 -13.75 -4.36 -20.34
CA VAL A 9 -12.68 -3.99 -19.41
C VAL A 9 -12.48 -5.18 -18.47
N GLN A 10 -11.40 -5.93 -18.70
CA GLN A 10 -10.94 -6.97 -17.78
C GLN A 10 -10.67 -6.30 -16.42
N MET A 11 -11.47 -6.63 -15.39
CA MET A 11 -11.21 -6.15 -14.05
C MET A 11 -9.89 -6.76 -13.56
N LYS A 12 -8.83 -5.95 -13.49
CA LYS A 12 -7.51 -6.40 -13.04
C LYS A 12 -7.58 -6.72 -11.55
N LEU A 13 -7.26 -7.95 -11.18
CA LEU A 13 -7.31 -8.42 -9.80
C LEU A 13 -6.34 -7.63 -8.92
N PRO A 14 -6.77 -7.17 -7.73
CA PRO A 14 -5.86 -6.55 -6.77
C PRO A 14 -4.86 -7.60 -6.30
N LYS A 15 -3.57 -7.33 -6.53
CA LYS A 15 -2.46 -8.15 -6.03
C LYS A 15 -2.11 -7.66 -4.63
N PHE A 16 -2.26 -8.54 -3.63
CA PHE A 16 -1.85 -8.22 -2.26
C PHE A 16 -0.32 -8.07 -2.17
N LEU A 17 0.16 -6.97 -1.60
CA LEU A 17 1.59 -6.68 -1.43
C LEU A 17 2.01 -6.90 0.02
N LEU A 18 3.13 -7.61 0.21
CA LEU A 18 3.72 -7.80 1.53
C LEU A 18 4.47 -6.55 1.98
N TYR A 19 4.38 -6.24 3.28
CA TYR A 19 5.04 -5.07 3.84
C TYR A 19 6.58 -5.16 3.67
N GLY A 20 7.19 -4.15 3.02
CA GLY A 20 8.65 -4.03 2.92
C GLY A 20 9.34 -5.08 2.03
N GLN A 21 8.67 -5.54 0.97
CA GLN A 21 9.17 -6.59 0.06
C GLN A 21 10.47 -6.21 -0.70
N ASP A 22 10.87 -4.92 -0.72
CA ASP A 22 12.00 -4.40 -1.54
C ASP A 22 13.08 -3.57 -0.80
N ASN A 23 13.05 -3.37 0.52
CA ASN A 23 14.14 -2.67 1.23
C ASN A 23 14.28 -3.06 2.72
N PRO A 24 15.37 -3.72 3.15
CA PRO A 24 15.58 -4.15 4.55
C PRO A 24 15.98 -3.05 5.55
N SER A 25 16.22 -1.80 5.11
CA SER A 25 16.90 -0.75 5.90
C SER A 25 15.94 0.35 6.43
N ILE A 26 14.74 -0.04 6.87
CA ILE A 26 13.67 0.88 7.34
C ILE A 26 13.82 1.13 8.86
N GLU A 27 14.99 1.58 9.30
CA GLU A 27 15.28 1.91 10.69
C GLU A 27 15.76 3.37 10.82
N ALA A 28 14.82 4.32 10.90
CA ALA A 28 14.85 5.50 11.78
C ALA A 28 13.77 6.53 11.38
N GLN A 29 12.82 6.77 12.31
CA GLN A 29 12.01 8.01 12.56
C GLN A 29 11.03 8.44 11.44
N ILE A 30 9.70 8.59 11.64
CA ILE A 30 8.72 9.56 12.22
C ILE A 30 7.81 10.12 11.05
N GLN A 31 6.58 10.58 11.33
CA GLN A 31 5.75 11.57 10.57
C GLN A 31 4.53 11.98 11.44
N PRO A 32 3.86 13.12 11.17
CA PRO A 32 3.31 14.01 12.18
C PRO A 32 1.91 13.57 12.62
N ALA A 33 1.57 14.03 13.82
CA ALA A 33 0.33 13.70 14.49
C ALA A 33 -0.92 14.27 13.75
N LEU A 34 -1.61 13.43 12.98
CA LEU A 34 -2.98 13.09 13.42
C LEU A 34 -2.80 12.19 14.64
N SER A 35 -3.66 12.25 15.65
CA SER A 35 -3.55 11.53 16.94
C SER A 35 -3.62 9.99 16.80
N LEU A 36 -2.78 9.42 15.95
CA LEU A 36 -2.65 8.03 15.57
C LEU A 36 -1.23 7.58 15.93
N ARG A 37 -1.13 6.36 16.43
CA ARG A 37 0.07 5.77 17.02
C ARG A 37 0.66 4.72 16.08
N ASN A 38 1.96 4.56 16.16
CA ASN A 38 2.66 3.42 15.60
C ASN A 38 2.48 2.20 16.55
N TRP A 39 2.64 0.98 16.05
CA TRP A 39 2.46 -0.23 16.86
C TRP A 39 3.42 -0.26 18.05
N GLY A 40 4.66 0.18 17.83
CA GLY A 40 5.71 0.29 18.84
C GLY A 40 5.38 1.27 19.96
N ASN A 41 4.50 2.24 19.69
CA ASN A 41 4.06 3.25 20.66
C ASN A 41 2.91 2.75 21.56
N LEU A 42 2.32 1.59 21.26
CA LEU A 42 1.33 0.97 22.14
C LEU A 42 2.00 0.44 23.40
N SER A 43 1.35 0.63 24.54
CA SER A 43 1.75 0.00 25.78
C SER A 43 1.66 -1.53 25.68
N LYS A 44 2.38 -2.22 26.56
CA LYS A 44 2.34 -3.69 26.62
C LYS A 44 0.90 -4.20 26.83
N ASP A 45 0.15 -3.57 27.71
CA ASP A 45 -1.23 -3.92 28.02
C ASP A 45 -2.14 -3.76 26.78
N GLU A 46 -1.98 -2.68 26.01
CA GLU A 46 -2.73 -2.48 24.77
C GLU A 46 -2.42 -3.56 23.73
N LYS A 47 -1.14 -3.95 23.58
CA LYS A 47 -0.74 -5.04 22.69
C LYS A 47 -1.30 -6.38 23.15
N GLU A 48 -1.35 -6.63 24.46
CA GLU A 48 -1.95 -7.82 25.04
C GLU A 48 -3.46 -7.86 24.80
N ILE A 49 -4.18 -6.75 24.98
CA ILE A 49 -5.62 -6.66 24.68
C ILE A 49 -5.86 -6.91 23.18
N ALA A 50 -5.07 -6.30 22.30
CA ALA A 50 -5.18 -6.53 20.85
C ALA A 50 -4.96 -8.01 20.48
N PHE A 51 -4.00 -8.66 21.12
CA PHE A 51 -3.70 -10.07 20.90
C PHE A 51 -4.80 -11.00 21.43
N ILE A 52 -5.35 -10.71 22.61
CA ILE A 52 -6.50 -11.42 23.18
C ILE A 52 -7.70 -11.25 22.25
N GLN A 53 -7.95 -10.06 21.71
CA GLN A 53 -9.05 -9.81 20.79
C GLN A 53 -8.93 -10.62 19.50
N LEU A 54 -7.73 -10.74 18.93
CA LEU A 54 -7.47 -11.64 17.79
C LEU A 54 -7.73 -13.11 18.15
N GLY A 55 -7.32 -13.53 19.35
CA GLY A 55 -7.57 -14.88 19.85
C GLY A 55 -9.06 -15.18 20.05
N ASN A 56 -9.79 -14.29 20.70
CA ASN A 56 -11.23 -14.39 20.94
C ASN A 56 -12.04 -14.38 19.63
N SER A 57 -11.50 -13.75 18.58
CA SER A 57 -12.09 -13.75 17.23
C SER A 57 -11.79 -15.03 16.43
N GLY A 58 -11.07 -15.99 17.01
CA GLY A 58 -10.74 -17.27 16.39
C GLY A 58 -9.54 -17.25 15.44
N TRP A 59 -8.79 -16.14 15.36
CA TRP A 59 -7.67 -16.04 14.41
C TRP A 59 -6.35 -16.64 14.92
N LEU A 60 -6.25 -16.91 16.23
CA LEU A 60 -4.99 -17.36 16.86
C LEU A 60 -5.08 -18.75 17.48
N GLU A 61 -5.63 -19.70 16.71
CA GLU A 61 -5.71 -21.11 17.12
C GLU A 61 -4.33 -21.72 17.43
N GLU A 62 -4.30 -22.65 18.39
CA GLU A 62 -3.06 -23.28 18.87
C GLU A 62 -2.31 -24.04 17.76
N TYR A 63 -3.05 -24.56 16.78
CA TYR A 63 -2.52 -25.37 15.68
C TYR A 63 -2.77 -24.77 14.29
N SER A 64 -2.60 -23.45 14.14
CA SER A 64 -2.79 -22.76 12.85
C SER A 64 -1.62 -22.99 11.87
N ASP A 65 -1.95 -23.52 10.69
CA ASP A 65 -1.03 -23.61 9.56
C ASP A 65 -0.63 -22.23 9.01
N GLU A 66 -1.54 -21.27 9.05
CA GLU A 66 -1.28 -19.89 8.64
C GLU A 66 -0.20 -19.24 9.54
N ILE A 67 -0.25 -19.46 10.85
CA ILE A 67 0.78 -18.99 11.77
C ILE A 67 2.13 -19.67 11.48
N LEU A 68 2.15 -21.00 11.32
CA LEU A 68 3.37 -21.74 10.98
C LEU A 68 4.00 -21.23 9.69
N ARG A 69 3.21 -21.06 8.63
CA ARG A 69 3.68 -20.56 7.33
C ARG A 69 4.14 -19.10 7.40
N THR A 70 3.51 -18.28 8.23
CA THR A 70 3.92 -16.90 8.48
C THR A 70 5.32 -16.84 9.11
N ILE A 71 5.53 -17.55 10.22
CA ILE A 71 6.84 -17.56 10.89
C ILE A 71 7.91 -18.22 10.04
N THR A 72 7.57 -19.28 9.32
CA THR A 72 8.49 -19.92 8.35
C THR A 72 8.93 -18.92 7.27
N TYR A 73 7.99 -18.14 6.72
CA TYR A 73 8.31 -17.09 5.76
C TYR A 73 9.26 -16.05 6.35
N LEU A 74 8.96 -15.54 7.56
CA LEU A 74 9.79 -14.54 8.20
C LEU A 74 11.21 -15.05 8.48
N ASN A 75 11.33 -16.29 8.96
CA ASN A 75 12.62 -16.93 9.22
C ASN A 75 13.44 -17.14 7.94
N HIS A 76 12.82 -17.51 6.82
CA HIS A 76 13.52 -17.64 5.54
C HIS A 76 13.94 -16.28 4.96
N LYS A 77 13.07 -15.28 4.98
CA LYS A 77 13.35 -13.96 4.38
C LYS A 77 14.23 -13.06 5.26
N PHE A 78 14.12 -13.18 6.58
CA PHE A 78 14.78 -12.33 7.58
C PHE A 78 15.64 -13.17 8.53
N LEU A 79 16.33 -14.18 8.01
CA LEU A 79 17.13 -15.14 8.77
C LEU A 79 18.14 -14.48 9.73
N ARG A 80 18.67 -13.30 9.38
CA ARG A 80 19.61 -12.56 10.26
C ARG A 80 18.94 -11.94 11.48
N GLN A 81 17.64 -11.67 11.42
CA GLN A 81 16.85 -11.09 12.52
C GLN A 81 16.25 -12.19 13.42
N LEU A 82 16.19 -13.44 12.92
CA LEU A 82 15.65 -14.62 13.63
C LEU A 82 14.33 -14.34 14.36
N PRO A 83 13.30 -13.87 13.64
CA PRO A 83 12.03 -13.50 14.26
C PRO A 83 11.31 -14.69 14.92
N GLY A 84 11.54 -15.92 14.43
CA GLY A 84 10.97 -17.15 14.99
C GLY A 84 12.01 -18.08 15.61
N ARG A 85 12.51 -17.74 16.80
CA ARG A 85 13.59 -18.47 17.49
C ARG A 85 13.14 -19.85 17.97
N HIS A 86 11.91 -19.97 18.44
CA HIS A 86 11.39 -21.24 18.95
C HIS A 86 11.23 -22.24 17.81
N LEU A 87 10.72 -21.79 16.66
CA LEU A 87 10.57 -22.63 15.47
C LEU A 87 11.94 -23.07 14.93
N HIS A 88 12.95 -22.21 14.98
CA HIS A 88 14.32 -22.55 14.58
C HIS A 88 14.99 -23.60 15.49
N ALA A 89 14.60 -23.65 16.77
CA ALA A 89 15.14 -24.63 17.71
C ALA A 89 14.63 -26.05 17.43
N ILE A 90 13.53 -26.20 16.68
CA ILE A 90 12.98 -27.49 16.29
C ILE A 90 13.70 -27.97 15.03
N LYS A 91 14.33 -29.14 15.10
CA LYS A 91 15.05 -29.72 13.97
C LYS A 91 14.08 -29.99 12.80
N PRO A 92 14.42 -29.58 11.56
CA PRO A 92 13.66 -29.97 10.39
C PRO A 92 13.70 -31.49 10.26
N GLU A 93 12.57 -32.12 9.96
CA GLU A 93 12.58 -33.54 9.61
C GLU A 93 13.24 -33.71 8.25
N HIS A 94 14.26 -34.57 8.19
CA HIS A 94 14.70 -35.14 6.93
C HIS A 94 13.68 -36.21 6.54
N TYR A 95 13.04 -36.04 5.38
CA TYR A 95 12.07 -36.97 4.80
C TYR A 95 12.68 -38.37 4.60
N THR A 96 12.73 -39.16 5.66
CA THR A 96 12.93 -40.61 5.60
C THR A 96 11.77 -41.24 6.35
N HIS A 97 10.69 -41.48 5.60
CA HIS A 97 9.57 -42.36 5.93
C HIS A 97 8.57 -41.88 7.01
N GLY A 98 7.51 -41.20 6.54
CA GLY A 98 6.13 -41.46 6.98
C GLY A 98 5.69 -41.10 8.40
N SER A 99 6.46 -40.34 9.18
CA SER A 99 6.07 -39.92 10.52
C SER A 99 5.67 -38.44 10.55
N TYR A 100 4.50 -38.13 11.11
CA TYR A 100 4.04 -36.77 11.47
C TYR A 100 4.80 -36.26 12.71
N GLY A 101 6.13 -36.31 12.70
CA GLY A 101 6.91 -36.42 13.94
C GLY A 101 7.02 -35.14 14.77
N ASN A 102 6.87 -33.95 14.19
CA ASN A 102 6.97 -32.70 14.95
C ASN A 102 6.06 -31.55 14.49
N GLU A 103 5.09 -31.80 13.62
CA GLU A 103 4.24 -30.74 13.07
C GLU A 103 3.49 -29.97 14.17
N SER A 104 2.96 -30.70 15.17
CA SER A 104 2.31 -30.14 16.35
C SER A 104 3.26 -29.24 17.16
N GLU A 105 4.49 -29.70 17.41
CA GLU A 105 5.52 -28.94 18.12
C GLU A 105 5.92 -27.69 17.34
N ARG A 106 6.04 -27.79 16.01
CA ARG A 106 6.35 -26.67 15.13
C ARG A 106 5.23 -25.62 15.11
N LYS A 107 3.97 -26.05 15.04
CA LYS A 107 2.81 -25.16 15.12
C LYS A 107 2.78 -24.40 16.45
N LYS A 108 3.01 -25.10 17.57
CA LYS A 108 3.12 -24.49 18.90
C LYS A 108 4.29 -23.51 19.01
N ALA A 109 5.46 -23.87 18.48
CA ALA A 109 6.62 -22.98 18.46
C ALA A 109 6.38 -21.74 17.61
N ALA A 110 5.80 -21.89 16.42
CA ALA A 110 5.41 -20.78 15.58
C ALA A 110 4.38 -19.88 16.26
N ARG A 111 3.44 -20.43 17.04
CA ARG A 111 2.48 -19.66 17.84
C ARG A 111 3.17 -18.79 18.90
N MET A 112 4.15 -19.36 19.61
CA MET A 112 4.96 -18.61 20.58
C MET A 112 5.79 -17.52 19.90
N ASP A 113 6.39 -17.81 18.76
CA ASP A 113 7.14 -16.83 17.97
C ASP A 113 6.23 -15.71 17.44
N PHE A 114 5.03 -16.06 16.96
CA PHE A 114 4.04 -15.07 16.52
C PHE A 114 3.62 -14.16 17.67
N GLN A 115 3.38 -14.72 18.86
CA GLN A 115 3.10 -13.94 20.05
C GLN A 115 4.26 -13.02 20.42
N HIS A 116 5.47 -13.55 20.41
CA HIS A 116 6.68 -12.80 20.73
C HIS A 116 6.84 -11.62 19.79
N VAL A 117 6.71 -11.85 18.47
CA VAL A 117 6.77 -10.78 17.48
C VAL A 117 5.64 -9.77 17.70
N PHE A 118 4.41 -10.21 17.90
CA PHE A 118 3.26 -9.30 18.07
C PHE A 118 3.39 -8.38 19.30
N LEU A 119 3.84 -8.93 20.43
CA LEU A 119 3.84 -8.23 21.72
C LEU A 119 5.16 -7.53 22.03
N SER A 120 6.29 -8.13 21.65
CA SER A 120 7.62 -7.77 22.16
C SER A 120 8.57 -7.23 21.10
N GLU A 121 8.26 -7.38 19.82
CA GLU A 121 9.09 -6.84 18.74
C GLU A 121 9.10 -5.31 18.79
N LYS A 122 10.30 -4.74 18.67
CA LYS A 122 10.51 -3.28 18.64
C LYS A 122 10.33 -2.72 17.24
N SER A 123 10.54 -3.56 16.23
CA SER A 123 10.37 -3.20 14.83
C SER A 123 8.90 -3.34 14.41
N ASP A 124 8.21 -2.21 14.29
CA ASP A 124 6.87 -2.14 13.70
C ASP A 124 6.81 -2.78 12.32
N ALA A 125 7.87 -2.60 11.53
CA ALA A 125 8.01 -3.22 10.23
C ALA A 125 7.93 -4.75 10.31
N MET A 126 8.56 -5.37 11.31
CA MET A 126 8.49 -6.82 11.50
C MET A 126 7.08 -7.26 11.93
N VAL A 127 6.42 -6.50 12.81
CA VAL A 127 5.03 -6.77 13.19
C VAL A 127 4.10 -6.68 11.97
N PHE A 128 4.19 -5.62 11.17
CA PHE A 128 3.36 -5.44 9.99
C PHE A 128 3.72 -6.39 8.84
N ARG A 129 4.99 -6.84 8.74
CA ARG A 129 5.38 -7.97 7.86
C ARG A 129 4.69 -9.25 8.28
N MET A 130 4.72 -9.55 9.58
CA MET A 130 4.05 -10.72 10.12
C MET A 130 2.54 -10.65 9.85
N ILE A 131 1.90 -9.53 10.17
CA ILE A 131 0.46 -9.32 9.98
C ILE A 131 0.09 -9.37 8.49
N SER A 132 0.82 -8.70 7.61
CA SER A 132 0.55 -8.75 6.16
C SER A 132 0.71 -10.16 5.60
N LYS A 133 1.77 -10.88 6.00
CA LYS A 133 1.95 -12.27 5.57
C LYS A 133 0.85 -13.19 6.12
N PHE A 134 0.47 -12.99 7.37
CA PHE A 134 -0.63 -13.73 8.00
C PHE A 134 -1.95 -13.47 7.26
N ALA A 135 -2.23 -12.22 6.89
CA ALA A 135 -3.41 -11.85 6.12
C ALA A 135 -3.40 -12.46 4.71
N GLU A 136 -2.26 -12.41 3.99
CA GLU A 136 -2.13 -13.02 2.65
C GLU A 136 -2.53 -14.51 2.65
N LEU A 137 -2.16 -15.25 3.71
CA LEU A 137 -2.47 -16.68 3.83
C LEU A 137 -3.97 -16.97 4.00
N HIS A 138 -4.78 -15.95 4.25
CA HIS A 138 -6.24 -16.04 4.32
C HIS A 138 -6.94 -15.70 2.99
N ILE A 139 -6.18 -15.43 1.92
CA ILE A 139 -6.71 -15.32 0.56
C ILE A 139 -6.79 -16.72 -0.05
N ASP A 140 -7.98 -17.13 -0.50
CA ASP A 140 -8.16 -18.41 -1.18
C ASP A 140 -7.53 -18.34 -2.57
N SER A 141 -6.35 -18.94 -2.69
CA SER A 141 -5.58 -18.98 -3.94
C SER A 141 -6.28 -19.76 -5.05
N TYR A 142 -7.12 -20.74 -4.74
CA TYR A 142 -7.88 -21.49 -5.73
C TYR A 142 -8.97 -20.63 -6.35
N ALA A 143 -9.78 -19.97 -5.51
CA ALA A 143 -10.82 -19.04 -5.97
C ALA A 143 -10.20 -17.84 -6.71
N TYR A 144 -9.09 -17.30 -6.20
CA TYR A 144 -8.35 -16.20 -6.85
C TYR A 144 -7.87 -16.59 -8.26
N ASN A 145 -7.22 -17.75 -8.40
CA ASN A 145 -6.73 -18.24 -9.69
C ASN A 145 -7.86 -18.55 -10.69
N ARG A 146 -9.04 -18.94 -10.18
CA ARG A 146 -10.24 -19.11 -11.03
C ARG A 146 -10.79 -17.78 -11.49
N ALA A 147 -10.85 -16.77 -10.62
CA ALA A 147 -11.28 -15.43 -10.97
C ALA A 147 -10.38 -14.80 -12.05
N GLU A 148 -9.07 -15.07 -12.00
CA GLU A 148 -8.10 -14.56 -12.99
C GLU A 148 -8.38 -15.09 -14.39
N LYS A 149 -8.86 -16.33 -14.48
CA LYS A 149 -9.15 -17.03 -15.73
C LYS A 149 -10.60 -16.85 -16.20
N CYS A 150 -11.45 -16.23 -15.38
CA CYS A 150 -12.86 -16.03 -15.68
C CYS A 150 -13.05 -14.86 -16.66
N THR A 151 -13.81 -15.09 -17.73
CA THR A 151 -14.12 -14.08 -18.76
C THR A 151 -15.44 -13.35 -18.50
N GLU A 152 -16.34 -13.96 -17.73
CA GLU A 152 -17.66 -13.40 -17.41
C GLU A 152 -17.58 -12.47 -16.19
N PRO A 153 -17.91 -11.16 -16.32
CA PRO A 153 -17.67 -10.18 -15.25
C PRO A 153 -18.43 -10.45 -13.94
N THR A 154 -19.65 -10.97 -14.04
CA THR A 154 -20.50 -11.29 -12.87
C THR A 154 -19.97 -12.48 -12.10
N GLU A 155 -19.56 -13.53 -12.81
CA GLU A 155 -18.93 -14.71 -12.20
C GLU A 155 -17.54 -14.38 -11.65
N GLN A 156 -16.75 -13.60 -12.38
CA GLN A 156 -15.45 -13.12 -11.94
C GLN A 156 -15.57 -12.37 -10.62
N LYS A 157 -16.53 -11.44 -10.50
CA LYS A 157 -16.77 -10.70 -9.26
C LYS A 157 -17.12 -11.63 -8.10
N LYS A 158 -18.00 -12.61 -8.32
CA LYS A 158 -18.37 -13.59 -7.29
C LYS A 158 -17.15 -14.42 -6.83
N MET A 159 -16.31 -14.88 -7.76
CA MET A 159 -15.09 -15.61 -7.43
C MET A 159 -14.06 -14.75 -6.69
N ILE A 160 -14.01 -13.44 -6.96
CA ILE A 160 -13.20 -12.49 -6.18
C ILE A 160 -13.73 -12.36 -4.75
N GLU A 161 -15.04 -12.24 -4.59
CA GLU A 161 -15.68 -12.17 -3.26
C GLU A 161 -15.41 -13.46 -2.46
N GLU A 162 -15.55 -14.62 -3.10
CA GLU A 162 -15.19 -15.92 -2.51
C GLU A 162 -13.70 -15.97 -2.12
N ALA A 163 -12.80 -15.51 -3.01
CA ALA A 163 -11.36 -15.52 -2.77
C ALA A 163 -10.93 -14.71 -1.54
N TYR A 164 -11.63 -13.61 -1.28
CA TYR A 164 -11.32 -12.66 -0.22
C TYR A 164 -12.21 -12.80 1.02
N GLU A 165 -13.18 -13.73 1.06
CA GLU A 165 -14.14 -13.80 2.18
C GLU A 165 -13.48 -14.00 3.55
N LYS A 166 -12.53 -14.94 3.66
CA LYS A 166 -11.79 -15.19 4.91
C LYS A 166 -10.83 -14.03 5.22
N PHE A 167 -10.15 -13.50 4.21
CA PHE A 167 -9.30 -12.31 4.31
C PHE A 167 -10.06 -11.09 4.83
N ASP A 168 -11.22 -10.78 4.26
CA ASP A 168 -12.00 -9.58 4.59
C ASP A 168 -12.51 -9.65 6.03
N ARG A 169 -12.89 -10.85 6.52
CA ARG A 169 -13.25 -11.05 7.92
C ARG A 169 -12.08 -10.78 8.87
N LEU A 170 -10.88 -11.27 8.53
CA LEU A 170 -9.66 -10.99 9.29
C LEU A 170 -9.31 -9.50 9.22
N ALA A 171 -9.40 -8.89 8.05
CA ALA A 171 -9.12 -7.48 7.84
C ALA A 171 -10.06 -6.59 8.65
N ASN A 172 -11.35 -6.92 8.71
CA ASN A 172 -12.32 -6.21 9.54
C ASN A 172 -11.96 -6.32 11.04
N CYS A 173 -11.54 -7.49 11.50
CA CYS A 173 -11.09 -7.69 12.88
C CYS A 173 -9.83 -6.86 13.20
N LEU A 174 -8.81 -6.93 12.34
CA LEU A 174 -7.57 -6.17 12.49
C LEU A 174 -7.80 -4.66 12.41
N ASN A 175 -8.61 -4.20 11.46
CA ASN A 175 -8.93 -2.79 11.31
C ASN A 175 -9.73 -2.25 12.50
N HIS A 176 -10.64 -3.05 13.07
CA HIS A 176 -11.31 -2.69 14.31
C HIS A 176 -10.31 -2.53 15.47
N ILE A 177 -9.37 -3.46 15.61
CA ILE A 177 -8.30 -3.37 16.62
C ILE A 177 -7.44 -2.11 16.38
N PHE A 178 -7.00 -1.90 15.15
CA PHE A 178 -6.23 -0.72 14.77
C PHE A 178 -6.99 0.56 15.08
N GLU A 179 -8.30 0.58 14.89
CA GLU A 179 -9.14 1.71 15.24
C GLU A 179 -9.21 1.97 16.75
N GLN A 180 -9.48 0.94 17.55
CA GLN A 180 -9.55 1.08 19.01
C GLN A 180 -8.25 1.61 19.62
N PHE A 181 -7.10 1.22 19.05
CA PHE A 181 -5.79 1.65 19.52
C PHE A 181 -5.21 2.84 18.74
N ALA A 182 -6.00 3.43 17.83
CA ALA A 182 -5.57 4.53 16.96
C ALA A 182 -4.29 4.19 16.17
N VAL A 183 -4.09 2.95 15.75
CA VAL A 183 -2.94 2.53 14.94
C VAL A 183 -3.02 3.17 13.54
N ASN A 184 -1.92 3.76 13.09
CA ASN A 184 -1.83 4.44 11.79
C ASN A 184 -1.70 3.48 10.60
N GLN A 185 -2.45 2.38 10.59
CA GLN A 185 -2.48 1.41 9.50
C GLN A 185 -3.90 0.92 9.27
N ILE A 186 -4.23 0.65 8.01
CA ILE A 186 -5.44 -0.07 7.62
C ILE A 186 -5.07 -1.19 6.66
N LEU A 187 -5.58 -2.39 6.94
CA LEU A 187 -5.44 -3.55 6.08
C LEU A 187 -6.50 -3.52 4.99
N THR A 188 -6.05 -3.48 3.74
CA THR A 188 -6.87 -3.52 2.53
C THR A 188 -6.50 -4.72 1.68
N ARG A 189 -7.30 -5.07 0.67
CA ARG A 189 -6.95 -6.13 -0.31
C ARG A 189 -5.66 -5.84 -1.10
N ASN A 190 -5.15 -4.61 -1.08
CA ASN A 190 -3.88 -4.23 -1.71
C ASN A 190 -2.69 -4.30 -0.75
N GLY A 191 -2.92 -4.50 0.56
CA GLY A 191 -1.91 -4.45 1.60
C GLY A 191 -2.25 -3.48 2.73
N LEU A 192 -1.28 -3.29 3.64
CA LEU A 192 -1.34 -2.28 4.70
C LEU A 192 -1.01 -0.91 4.12
N VAL A 193 -1.88 0.07 4.36
CA VAL A 193 -1.65 1.47 3.98
C VAL A 193 -1.78 2.37 5.20
N PRO A 194 -1.07 3.52 5.23
CA PRO A 194 -1.26 4.51 6.29
C PRO A 194 -2.72 4.95 6.37
N ARG A 195 -3.21 5.14 7.59
CA ARG A 195 -4.59 5.58 7.80
C ARG A 195 -4.69 7.07 7.47
N GLN A 196 -5.44 7.41 6.41
CA GLN A 196 -5.86 8.78 6.14
C GLN A 196 -7.31 8.99 6.59
N ASP A 197 -7.85 10.20 6.38
CA ASP A 197 -9.29 10.39 6.41
C ASP A 197 -9.96 9.36 5.47
N ASP A 198 -10.95 8.64 6.00
CA ASP A 198 -11.66 7.56 5.32
C ASP A 198 -12.19 8.01 3.95
N LYS A 199 -12.62 9.27 3.85
CA LYS A 199 -13.15 9.85 2.62
C LYS A 199 -12.06 10.04 1.59
N ILE A 200 -10.90 10.56 1.98
CA ILE A 200 -9.76 10.74 1.05
C ILE A 200 -9.25 9.39 0.56
N THR A 201 -9.15 8.40 1.45
CA THR A 201 -8.71 7.04 1.09
C THR A 201 -9.66 6.39 0.07
N LYS A 202 -10.97 6.46 0.33
CA LYS A 202 -12.01 5.82 -0.48
C LYS A 202 -12.27 6.56 -1.79
N GLU A 203 -12.32 7.89 -1.76
CA GLU A 203 -12.75 8.71 -2.91
C GLU A 203 -11.59 9.17 -3.80
N VAL A 204 -10.37 9.26 -3.27
CA VAL A 204 -9.21 9.80 -4.01
C VAL A 204 -8.19 8.70 -4.31
N TYR A 205 -7.61 8.10 -3.26
CA TYR A 205 -6.46 7.21 -3.43
C TYR A 205 -6.82 5.89 -4.11
N THR A 206 -7.87 5.22 -3.63
CA THR A 206 -8.31 3.93 -4.17
C THR A 206 -8.62 3.99 -5.68
N PRO A 207 -9.46 4.91 -6.18
CA PRO A 207 -9.77 4.95 -7.61
C PRO A 207 -8.59 5.37 -8.48
N VAL A 208 -7.71 6.27 -8.01
CA VAL A 208 -6.51 6.66 -8.76
C VAL A 208 -5.58 5.46 -8.92
N LEU A 209 -5.26 4.77 -7.83
CA LEU A 209 -4.33 3.64 -7.87
C LEU A 209 -4.85 2.48 -8.73
N GLN A 210 -6.18 2.27 -8.78
CA GLN A 210 -6.79 1.29 -9.69
C GLN A 210 -6.54 1.63 -11.16
N ILE A 211 -6.73 2.90 -11.57
CA ILE A 211 -6.47 3.33 -12.95
C ILE A 211 -4.97 3.24 -13.27
N LEU A 212 -4.12 3.62 -12.32
CA LEU A 212 -2.65 3.60 -12.48
C LEU A 212 -2.04 2.19 -12.48
N ALA A 213 -2.84 1.15 -12.24
CA ALA A 213 -2.42 -0.24 -12.41
C ALA A 213 -2.28 -0.65 -13.88
N ASP A 214 -2.82 0.13 -14.83
CA ASP A 214 -2.64 -0.10 -16.27
C ASP A 214 -1.16 0.04 -16.69
N PRO A 215 -0.63 -0.85 -17.56
CA PRO A 215 0.77 -0.77 -18.04
C PRO A 215 1.17 0.59 -18.61
N LYS A 216 0.23 1.37 -19.18
CA LYS A 216 0.44 2.74 -19.66
C LYS A 216 1.04 3.64 -18.57
N TRP A 217 0.68 3.42 -17.31
CA TRP A 217 1.08 4.27 -16.19
C TRP A 217 2.29 3.74 -15.42
N LYS A 218 2.98 2.70 -15.91
CA LYS A 218 4.04 2.02 -15.15
C LYS A 218 5.12 2.96 -14.62
N SER A 219 5.57 3.91 -15.43
CA SER A 219 6.60 4.90 -15.04
C SER A 219 6.09 5.87 -13.97
N LEU A 220 4.83 6.30 -14.08
CA LEU A 220 4.15 7.13 -13.09
C LEU A 220 3.96 6.40 -11.76
N SER A 221 3.56 5.13 -11.82
CA SER A 221 3.41 4.27 -10.65
C SER A 221 4.75 4.02 -9.94
N SER A 222 5.86 3.99 -10.69
CA SER A 222 7.21 3.99 -10.12
C SER A 222 7.49 5.28 -9.36
N ASP A 223 7.27 6.44 -9.99
CA ASP A 223 7.52 7.76 -9.38
C ASP A 223 6.65 7.97 -8.11
N LEU A 224 5.39 7.51 -8.12
CA LEU A 224 4.51 7.50 -6.94
C LEU A 224 5.02 6.58 -5.83
N SER A 225 5.48 5.38 -6.18
CA SER A 225 6.00 4.43 -5.19
C SER A 225 7.22 4.99 -4.48
N GLU A 226 8.13 5.61 -5.24
CA GLU A 226 9.31 6.31 -4.72
C GLU A 226 8.92 7.53 -3.86
N MET A 227 7.91 8.30 -4.27
CA MET A 227 7.38 9.44 -3.49
C MET A 227 6.83 8.97 -2.14
N PHE A 228 6.01 7.90 -2.14
CA PHE A 228 5.52 7.33 -0.90
C PHE A 228 6.67 6.78 -0.04
N GLU A 229 7.73 6.27 -0.66
CA GLU A 229 8.93 5.80 0.03
C GLU A 229 9.68 6.94 0.72
N ASP A 230 9.94 8.06 0.03
CA ASP A 230 10.62 9.21 0.64
C ASP A 230 9.81 9.83 1.77
N TYR A 231 8.50 9.94 1.60
CA TYR A 231 7.61 10.45 2.63
C TYR A 231 7.68 9.56 3.89
N ARG A 232 7.72 8.24 3.70
CA ARG A 232 7.89 7.27 4.78
C ARG A 232 9.28 7.32 5.42
N ASN A 233 10.32 7.69 4.67
CA ASN A 233 11.71 7.76 5.11
C ASN A 233 12.10 9.13 5.72
N GLU A 234 11.11 9.96 6.06
CA GLU A 234 11.29 11.35 6.49
C GLU A 234 12.07 12.26 5.55
N ASN A 235 12.28 11.82 4.32
CA ASN A 235 12.88 12.63 3.30
C ASN A 235 11.79 13.51 2.66
N PHE A 236 11.15 14.34 3.48
CA PHE A 236 10.07 15.24 3.07
C PHE A 236 10.44 16.11 1.86
N PRO A 237 11.67 16.66 1.77
CA PRO A 237 12.08 17.39 0.57
C PRO A 237 12.12 16.54 -0.70
N GLU A 238 12.54 15.27 -0.60
CA GLU A 238 12.56 14.36 -1.74
C GLU A 238 11.16 13.85 -2.07
N ALA A 239 10.31 13.62 -1.07
CA ALA A 239 8.89 13.32 -1.27
C ALA A 239 8.19 14.44 -2.06
N ILE A 240 8.46 15.71 -1.73
CA ILE A 240 7.96 16.87 -2.48
C ILE A 240 8.54 16.89 -3.90
N THR A 241 9.83 16.57 -4.04
CA THR A 241 10.50 16.48 -5.35
C THR A 241 9.86 15.41 -6.24
N LYS A 242 9.61 14.22 -5.69
CA LYS A 242 9.02 13.09 -6.41
C LYS A 242 7.52 13.24 -6.62
N ALA A 243 6.81 13.96 -5.74
CA ALA A 243 5.44 14.39 -5.96
C ALA A 243 5.36 15.33 -7.17
N HIS A 244 6.25 16.30 -7.27
CA HIS A 244 6.36 17.14 -8.46
C HIS A 244 6.73 16.31 -9.71
N ARG A 245 7.72 15.41 -9.61
CA ARG A 245 8.12 14.53 -10.72
C ARG A 245 6.96 13.64 -11.19
N THR A 246 6.13 13.16 -10.27
CA THR A 246 4.91 12.40 -10.55
C THR A 246 3.97 13.21 -11.44
N VAL A 247 3.68 14.46 -11.08
CA VAL A 247 2.84 15.35 -11.91
C VAL A 247 3.47 15.59 -13.27
N GLN A 248 4.78 15.85 -13.31
CA GLN A 248 5.51 16.03 -14.56
C GLN A 248 5.41 14.78 -15.46
N ARG A 249 5.62 13.59 -14.91
CA ARG A 249 5.52 12.31 -15.60
C ARG A 249 4.12 12.06 -16.13
N PHE A 250 3.12 12.31 -15.30
CA PHE A 250 1.71 12.18 -15.67
C PHE A 250 1.38 13.06 -16.88
N LEU A 251 1.77 14.33 -16.83
CA LEU A 251 1.55 15.26 -17.94
C LEU A 251 2.30 14.83 -19.20
N GLN A 252 3.55 14.37 -19.09
CA GLN A 252 4.33 13.84 -20.21
C GLN A 252 3.66 12.64 -20.89
N ILE A 253 3.08 11.73 -20.09
CA ILE A 253 2.32 10.59 -20.62
C ILE A 253 1.06 11.07 -21.34
N LEU A 254 0.35 12.07 -20.79
CA LEU A 254 -0.86 12.62 -21.41
C LEU A 254 -0.58 13.28 -22.76
N VAL A 255 0.51 14.05 -22.89
CA VAL A 255 0.87 14.76 -24.13
C VAL A 255 1.77 13.94 -25.09
N GLY A 256 2.00 12.65 -24.79
CA GLY A 256 2.75 11.73 -25.65
C GLY A 256 4.26 12.00 -25.75
N GLU A 257 4.87 12.60 -24.72
CA GLU A 257 6.29 12.99 -24.70
C GLU A 257 7.17 12.13 -23.76
N GLU A 258 6.65 11.00 -23.29
CA GLU A 258 7.37 10.09 -22.42
C GLU A 258 8.69 9.59 -23.05
N GLY A 259 9.81 9.73 -22.33
CA GLY A 259 11.13 9.26 -22.77
C GLY A 259 12.02 10.29 -23.49
N LYS A 260 11.53 11.50 -23.78
CA LYS A 260 12.40 12.62 -24.18
C LYS A 260 13.02 13.22 -22.92
N ASN A 261 14.28 12.87 -22.63
CA ASN A 261 15.07 13.35 -21.49
C ASN A 261 14.70 14.79 -21.09
N ALA A 262 14.06 14.93 -19.91
CA ALA A 262 13.95 16.18 -19.16
C ALA A 262 13.53 17.44 -19.96
N LYS A 263 12.63 17.34 -20.94
CA LYS A 263 12.03 18.54 -21.57
C LYS A 263 10.57 18.70 -21.16
N GLY A 264 10.25 19.94 -20.79
CA GLY A 264 8.96 20.35 -20.26
C GLY A 264 9.11 20.85 -18.83
N GLU A 265 9.25 22.16 -18.68
CA GLU A 265 8.90 22.82 -17.43
C GLU A 265 7.45 22.46 -17.12
N VAL A 266 7.11 22.13 -15.86
CA VAL A 266 5.74 21.69 -15.51
C VAL A 266 4.69 22.68 -15.98
N GLY A 267 4.99 23.99 -15.95
CA GLY A 267 4.11 25.02 -16.51
C GLY A 267 3.84 24.86 -18.01
N GLN A 268 4.85 24.52 -18.82
CA GLN A 268 4.69 24.28 -20.26
C GLN A 268 3.88 23.00 -20.52
N LEU A 269 4.13 21.94 -19.75
CA LEU A 269 3.40 20.69 -19.84
C LEU A 269 1.92 20.89 -19.47
N PHE A 270 1.63 21.69 -18.45
CA PHE A 270 0.27 22.09 -18.12
C PHE A 270 -0.37 22.79 -19.32
N GLN A 271 0.24 23.86 -19.86
CA GLN A 271 -0.31 24.61 -20.99
C GLN A 271 -0.58 23.74 -22.22
N LYS A 272 0.37 22.86 -22.55
CA LYS A 272 0.22 21.91 -23.65
C LYS A 272 -0.95 20.97 -23.38
N ALA A 273 -1.02 20.38 -22.20
CA ALA A 273 -2.09 19.49 -21.80
C ALA A 273 -3.48 20.17 -21.76
N LYS A 274 -3.54 21.48 -21.47
CA LYS A 274 -4.77 22.29 -21.62
C LYS A 274 -5.17 22.43 -23.09
N SER A 275 -4.21 22.82 -23.93
CA SER A 275 -4.45 23.11 -25.35
C SER A 275 -4.85 21.86 -26.16
N GLU A 276 -4.31 20.70 -25.78
CA GLU A 276 -4.64 19.41 -26.39
C GLU A 276 -5.92 18.78 -25.80
N GLY A 277 -6.54 19.44 -24.80
CA GLY A 277 -7.79 18.96 -24.19
C GLY A 277 -7.66 17.69 -23.37
N VAL A 278 -6.43 17.26 -23.04
CA VAL A 278 -6.16 16.05 -22.26
C VAL A 278 -6.32 16.27 -20.75
N ILE A 279 -6.25 17.52 -20.29
CA ILE A 279 -6.77 17.92 -18.98
C ILE A 279 -8.17 18.50 -19.19
N PRO A 280 -9.19 18.03 -18.45
CA PRO A 280 -10.53 18.58 -18.53
C PRO A 280 -10.56 19.98 -17.91
N ILE A 281 -10.84 21.00 -18.70
CA ILE A 281 -10.83 22.40 -18.24
C ILE A 281 -12.10 23.09 -18.69
N ASN A 282 -12.72 23.81 -17.76
CA ASN A 282 -13.79 24.73 -18.01
C ASN A 282 -13.61 25.99 -17.14
N ARG A 283 -14.48 26.99 -17.34
CA ARG A 283 -14.44 28.28 -16.61
C ARG A 283 -14.36 28.12 -15.08
N PHE A 284 -14.90 27.04 -14.53
CA PHE A 284 -14.91 26.79 -13.08
C PHE A 284 -13.69 25.99 -12.60
N THR A 285 -13.14 25.11 -13.43
CA THR A 285 -12.04 24.22 -13.03
C THR A 285 -10.67 24.80 -13.35
N GLU A 286 -10.58 25.73 -14.30
CA GLU A 286 -9.34 26.40 -14.66
C GLU A 286 -8.65 27.13 -13.47
N PRO A 287 -9.36 27.92 -12.63
CA PRO A 287 -8.74 28.57 -11.47
C PRO A 287 -8.20 27.56 -10.46
N PHE A 288 -8.89 26.44 -10.28
CA PHE A 288 -8.46 25.35 -9.40
C PHE A 288 -7.20 24.66 -9.91
N ILE A 289 -7.15 24.32 -11.20
CA ILE A 289 -5.95 23.74 -11.83
C ILE A 289 -4.76 24.71 -11.76
N ASN A 290 -4.98 26.01 -11.99
CA ASN A 290 -3.94 27.02 -11.84
C ASN A 290 -3.42 27.12 -10.40
N THR A 291 -4.32 26.99 -9.41
CA THR A 291 -3.95 26.98 -7.99
C THR A 291 -3.11 25.76 -7.64
N ILE A 292 -3.51 24.56 -8.09
CA ILE A 292 -2.75 23.32 -7.93
C ILE A 292 -1.36 23.44 -8.57
N GLN A 293 -1.30 23.92 -9.81
CA GLN A 293 -0.03 24.12 -10.52
C GLN A 293 0.87 25.09 -9.74
N GLY A 294 0.34 26.24 -9.32
CA GLY A 294 1.08 27.23 -8.56
C GLY A 294 1.60 26.67 -7.23
N PHE A 295 0.75 25.92 -6.52
CA PHE A 295 1.12 25.26 -5.27
C PHE A 295 2.26 24.24 -5.47
N ILE A 296 2.14 23.32 -6.44
CA ILE A 296 3.15 22.29 -6.72
C ILE A 296 4.51 22.91 -7.08
N VAL A 297 4.50 23.97 -7.90
CA VAL A 297 5.73 24.67 -8.30
C VAL A 297 6.33 25.43 -7.12
N SER A 298 5.48 26.10 -6.32
CA SER A 298 5.90 26.84 -5.13
C SER A 298 6.51 25.90 -4.07
N GLU A 299 5.82 24.83 -3.71
CA GLU A 299 6.30 23.85 -2.72
C GLU A 299 7.62 23.20 -3.14
N ARG A 300 7.78 22.92 -4.44
CA ARG A 300 9.08 22.47 -4.95
C ARG A 300 10.15 23.54 -4.76
N ALA A 301 9.86 24.81 -5.06
CA ALA A 301 10.85 25.87 -4.95
C ALA A 301 11.26 26.15 -3.49
N THR A 302 10.35 25.99 -2.53
CA THR A 302 10.57 26.38 -1.13
C THR A 302 11.05 25.24 -0.25
N ASN A 303 10.52 24.03 -0.45
CA ASN A 303 10.58 22.91 0.49
C ASN A 303 11.13 21.62 -0.14
N SER A 304 11.76 21.66 -1.32
CA SER A 304 12.34 20.46 -1.97
C SER A 304 13.88 20.41 -1.92
N THR A 305 14.48 19.37 -2.50
CA THR A 305 15.95 19.28 -2.62
C THR A 305 16.55 20.29 -3.62
N ALA A 306 15.72 21.06 -4.34
CA ALA A 306 16.17 22.17 -5.17
C ALA A 306 16.79 23.29 -4.32
N LYS A 307 18.08 23.61 -4.56
CA LYS A 307 18.78 24.69 -3.85
C LYS A 307 18.54 26.06 -4.51
N PRO A 308 18.42 27.15 -3.72
CA PRO A 308 18.46 27.17 -2.26
C PRO A 308 17.09 26.83 -1.64
N THR A 309 17.06 25.87 -0.72
CA THR A 309 15.87 25.52 0.05
C THR A 309 15.60 26.62 1.07
N LEU A 310 14.40 27.22 1.03
CA LEU A 310 14.07 28.38 1.87
C LEU A 310 13.60 27.98 3.27
N LYS A 311 13.03 26.79 3.41
CA LYS A 311 12.59 26.21 4.69
C LYS A 311 12.85 24.70 4.71
N GLU A 312 13.07 24.18 5.91
CA GLU A 312 13.09 22.74 6.13
C GLU A 312 11.66 22.20 5.94
N ALA A 313 11.50 21.26 5.01
CA ALA A 313 10.20 20.68 4.71
C ALA A 313 9.71 19.89 5.92
N THR A 314 8.44 20.06 6.29
CA THR A 314 7.84 19.25 7.32
C THR A 314 7.07 18.08 6.74
N ALA A 315 6.83 17.16 7.63
CA ALA A 315 5.99 16.00 7.47
C ALA A 315 4.55 16.39 6.99
N SER A 316 4.01 17.52 7.47
CA SER A 316 2.72 18.07 7.03
C SER A 316 2.78 18.63 5.60
N ASP A 317 3.88 19.29 5.24
CA ASP A 317 4.05 19.91 3.92
C ASP A 317 4.12 18.83 2.82
N ALA A 318 4.89 17.77 3.05
CA ALA A 318 4.97 16.66 2.13
C ALA A 318 3.63 15.91 1.99
N LEU A 319 2.86 15.79 3.09
CA LEU A 319 1.55 15.13 3.05
C LEU A 319 0.54 15.94 2.23
N LEU A 320 0.52 17.25 2.47
CA LEU A 320 -0.32 18.17 1.70
C LEU A 320 0.06 18.10 0.21
N MET A 321 1.35 18.11 -0.11
CA MET A 321 1.84 17.95 -1.47
C MET A 321 1.36 16.65 -2.12
N MET A 322 1.52 15.52 -1.44
CA MET A 322 1.08 14.21 -1.95
C MET A 322 -0.44 14.16 -2.15
N ASN A 323 -1.22 14.68 -1.20
CA ASN A 323 -2.68 14.73 -1.32
C ASN A 323 -3.11 15.61 -2.49
N MET A 324 -2.46 16.77 -2.69
CA MET A 324 -2.74 17.66 -3.81
C MET A 324 -2.42 17.00 -5.16
N VAL A 325 -1.32 16.25 -5.25
CA VAL A 325 -0.98 15.45 -6.44
C VAL A 325 -2.04 14.38 -6.70
N MET A 326 -2.44 13.62 -5.67
CA MET A 326 -3.43 12.55 -5.82
C MET A 326 -4.81 13.10 -6.23
N ILE A 327 -5.23 14.23 -5.67
CA ILE A 327 -6.47 14.93 -6.06
C ILE A 327 -6.39 15.39 -7.52
N PHE A 328 -5.25 15.94 -7.95
CA PHE A 328 -5.05 16.36 -9.33
C PHE A 328 -5.13 15.19 -10.32
N LEU A 329 -4.44 14.07 -10.01
CA LEU A 329 -4.49 12.86 -10.81
C LEU A 329 -5.91 12.30 -10.90
N GLN A 330 -6.61 12.22 -9.77
CA GLN A 330 -8.01 11.80 -9.70
C GLN A 330 -8.88 12.66 -10.61
N TYR A 331 -8.79 13.98 -10.47
CA TYR A 331 -9.60 14.92 -11.24
C TYR A 331 -9.40 14.73 -12.75
N CYS A 332 -8.16 14.55 -13.18
CA CYS A 332 -7.86 14.34 -14.59
C CYS A 332 -8.42 12.98 -15.06
N LEU A 333 -8.05 11.89 -14.38
CA LEU A 333 -8.37 10.53 -14.78
C LEU A 333 -9.87 10.20 -14.76
N GLN A 334 -10.63 10.78 -13.84
CA GLN A 334 -12.08 10.56 -13.75
C GLN A 334 -12.87 11.27 -14.87
N ASN A 335 -12.29 12.33 -15.44
CA ASN A 335 -12.96 13.15 -16.44
C ASN A 335 -12.45 12.89 -17.88
N THR A 336 -11.32 12.20 -18.07
CA THR A 336 -10.85 11.78 -19.41
C THR A 336 -11.72 10.66 -20.01
N ASN A 337 -12.37 9.83 -19.17
CA ASN A 337 -13.23 8.72 -19.61
C ASN A 337 -14.66 9.14 -20.02
N ARG A 338 -14.94 10.45 -20.16
CA ARG A 338 -16.26 10.99 -20.54
C ARG A 338 -16.31 11.60 -21.94
N ASN A 339 -15.23 11.48 -22.73
CA ASN A 339 -15.19 11.91 -24.13
C ASN A 339 -15.13 10.73 -25.08
#